data_AF-A0A8B8NYI5-F1
#
_entry.id   AF-A0A8B8NYI5-F1
#
_cell.length_a   1.000
_cell.length_b   1.000
_cell.length_c   1.000
_cell.angle_alpha   90.00
_cell.angle_beta   90.00
_cell.angle_gamma   90.00
#
_symmetry.space_group_name_H-M   'P 1'
#
loop_
_entity.id
_entity.type
_entity.pdbx_description
1 polymer ?
#
loop_
_entity_poly.entity_id
_entity_poly.type
_entity_poly.pdbx_seq_one_letter_code
_entity_poly.pdbx_strand_id
1 'polypeptide(L)'
;MAESGTAAAWILAMLAVFSLAQSIDDKCAACNAVAGELEIGLSNEKPRNHLDMRHRLDSKGQREGKLIDYKVSELRVVELLDGLCEKMQDYTLEKRDSTQLEWVKVDDWDQLMTNKQEARAHSKAMSTYCGRLLEETEDELAKLIRQGSVKVGGVTKVLCQDLSKHCSQTSGFHEGDGPAGAAKEEL
;
A
#
# COMPACT_ATOMS: atom_id res chain seq x y z
N MET A 1 -17.00 -48.67 19.76
CA MET A 1 -15.75 -47.85 19.81
C MET A 1 -15.27 -47.43 18.41
N ALA A 2 -16.13 -47.38 17.37
CA ALA A 2 -15.70 -47.14 15.98
C ALA A 2 -16.14 -45.77 15.40
N GLU A 3 -16.93 -44.98 16.13
CA GLU A 3 -17.48 -43.71 15.63
C GLU A 3 -16.61 -42.49 15.96
N SER A 4 -15.67 -42.60 16.89
CA SER A 4 -14.78 -41.49 17.28
C SER A 4 -13.62 -41.27 16.29
N GLY A 5 -13.24 -42.30 15.53
CA GLY A 5 -12.12 -42.22 14.58
C GLY A 5 -12.45 -41.47 13.30
N THR A 6 -13.71 -41.55 12.84
CA THR A 6 -14.15 -40.88 11.60
C THR A 6 -14.25 -39.37 11.81
N ALA A 7 -14.88 -38.91 12.90
CA ALA A 7 -14.98 -37.48 13.22
C ALA A 7 -13.61 -36.81 13.36
N ALA A 8 -12.64 -37.48 14.00
CA ALA A 8 -11.27 -36.97 14.11
C ALA A 8 -10.59 -36.87 12.73
N ALA A 9 -10.81 -37.85 11.84
CA ALA A 9 -10.27 -37.82 10.48
C ALA A 9 -10.87 -36.68 9.63
N TRP A 10 -12.18 -36.41 9.76
CA TRP A 10 -12.84 -35.29 9.09
C TRP A 10 -12.37 -33.93 9.62
N ILE A 11 -12.17 -33.80 10.94
CA ILE A 11 -11.63 -32.57 11.55
C ILE A 11 -10.18 -32.33 11.10
N LEU A 12 -9.35 -33.38 11.04
CA LEU A 12 -7.98 -33.29 10.54
C LEU A 12 -7.92 -32.94 9.04
N ALA A 13 -8.83 -33.49 8.24
CA ALA A 13 -8.95 -33.14 6.82
C ALA A 13 -9.35 -31.68 6.61
N MET A 14 -10.30 -31.15 7.41
CA MET A 14 -10.68 -29.73 7.34
C MET A 14 -9.55 -28.81 7.79
N LEU A 15 -8.82 -29.15 8.86
CA LEU A 15 -7.66 -28.39 9.32
C LEU A 15 -6.53 -28.34 8.28
N ALA A 16 -6.32 -29.42 7.52
CA ALA A 16 -5.31 -29.45 6.44
C ALA A 16 -5.70 -28.57 5.24
N VAL A 17 -6.99 -28.38 4.96
CA VAL A 17 -7.46 -27.50 3.88
C VAL A 17 -7.29 -26.02 4.23
N PHE A 18 -7.28 -25.66 5.51
CA PHE A 18 -7.06 -24.27 5.96
C PHE A 18 -5.59 -23.81 5.84
N SER A 19 -4.63 -24.70 5.62
CA SER A 19 -3.20 -24.36 5.66
C SER A 19 -2.58 -23.82 4.35
N LEU A 20 -3.38 -23.54 3.32
CA LEU A 20 -2.90 -22.93 2.07
C LEU A 20 -3.13 -21.41 2.03
N ALA A 21 -3.19 -20.74 3.18
CA ALA A 21 -2.93 -19.32 3.22
C ALA A 21 -1.44 -19.12 2.95
N GLN A 22 -1.07 -18.87 1.69
CA GLN A 22 0.24 -18.30 1.36
C GLN A 22 0.30 -16.92 2.01
N SER A 23 0.73 -16.87 3.27
CA SER A 23 1.03 -15.63 3.95
C SER A 23 2.27 -15.03 3.30
N ILE A 24 2.22 -13.75 2.99
CA ILE A 24 3.43 -13.02 2.66
C ILE A 24 4.32 -13.00 3.91
N ASP A 25 5.50 -13.61 3.81
CA ASP A 25 6.48 -13.66 4.90
C ASP A 25 7.08 -12.27 5.19
N ASP A 26 7.48 -11.54 4.15
CA ASP A 26 7.98 -10.16 4.29
C ASP A 26 6.85 -9.14 4.06
N LYS A 27 6.08 -8.91 5.12
CA LYS A 27 4.99 -7.92 5.12
C LYS A 27 5.50 -6.50 4.90
N CYS A 28 6.71 -6.16 5.34
CA CYS A 28 7.24 -4.81 5.17
C CYS A 28 7.57 -4.54 3.70
N ALA A 29 8.29 -5.48 3.05
CA ALA A 29 8.60 -5.36 1.62
C ALA A 29 7.33 -5.32 0.77
N ALA A 30 6.32 -6.14 1.09
CA ALA A 30 5.05 -6.10 0.37
C ALA A 30 4.28 -4.79 0.59
N CYS A 31 4.26 -4.27 1.82
CA CYS A 31 3.66 -2.96 2.09
C CYS A 31 4.36 -1.86 1.28
N ASN A 32 5.69 -1.87 1.22
CA ASN A 32 6.46 -0.90 0.48
C ASN A 32 6.14 -0.93 -1.02
N ALA A 33 5.88 -2.10 -1.61
CA ALA A 33 5.42 -2.22 -2.99
C ALA A 33 4.05 -1.54 -3.20
N VAL A 34 3.08 -1.80 -2.31
CA VAL A 34 1.76 -1.15 -2.34
C VAL A 34 1.89 0.37 -2.17
N ALA A 35 2.69 0.80 -1.20
CA ALA A 35 2.98 2.21 -0.95
C ALA A 35 3.62 2.88 -2.18
N GLY A 36 4.49 2.17 -2.90
CA GLY A 36 5.10 2.63 -4.14
C GLY A 36 4.08 2.89 -5.26
N GLU A 37 3.09 2.01 -5.47
CA GLU A 37 2.04 2.28 -6.45
C GLU A 37 1.14 3.45 -6.04
N LEU A 38 0.87 3.62 -4.75
CA LEU A 38 0.12 4.77 -4.25
C LEU A 38 0.92 6.08 -4.37
N GLU A 39 2.24 6.06 -4.16
CA GLU A 39 3.17 7.17 -4.45
C GLU A 39 3.12 7.58 -5.93
N ILE A 40 3.13 6.59 -6.84
CA ILE A 40 2.98 6.82 -8.28
C ILE A 40 1.62 7.45 -8.59
N GLY A 41 0.54 6.98 -7.95
CA GLY A 41 -0.79 7.56 -8.05
C GLY A 41 -0.83 9.04 -7.64
N LEU A 42 -0.25 9.37 -6.49
CA LEU A 42 -0.15 10.75 -5.98
C LEU A 42 0.70 11.63 -6.89
N SER A 43 1.79 11.11 -7.45
CA SER A 43 2.70 11.86 -8.33
C SER A 43 2.08 12.16 -9.70
N ASN A 44 1.21 11.27 -10.17
CA ASN A 44 0.51 11.40 -11.45
C ASN A 44 -0.85 12.11 -11.33
N GLU A 45 -1.22 12.55 -10.12
CA GLU A 45 -2.47 13.25 -9.85
C GLU A 45 -2.55 14.54 -10.70
N LYS A 46 -3.58 14.65 -11.55
CA LYS A 46 -3.75 15.83 -12.39
C LYS A 46 -4.23 17.01 -11.53
N PRO A 47 -3.67 18.22 -11.71
CA PRO A 47 -4.19 19.41 -11.04
C PRO A 47 -5.66 19.60 -11.34
N ARG A 48 -6.48 19.65 -10.28
CA ARG A 48 -7.92 19.88 -10.38
C ARG A 48 -8.33 21.05 -9.49
N ASN A 49 -9.38 21.73 -9.95
CA ASN A 49 -10.02 22.78 -9.18
C ASN A 49 -11.07 22.16 -8.24
N HIS A 50 -11.97 22.98 -7.72
CA HIS A 50 -13.04 22.55 -6.83
C HIS A 50 -14.09 21.70 -7.56
N LEU A 51 -14.64 20.70 -6.84
CA LEU A 51 -15.84 19.96 -7.19
C LEU A 51 -17.07 20.84 -6.96
N ASP A 52 -17.81 21.14 -8.03
CA ASP A 52 -19.06 21.91 -7.96
C ASP A 52 -20.26 21.00 -7.77
N MET A 53 -20.71 20.87 -6.51
CA MET A 53 -21.90 20.09 -6.15
C MET A 53 -23.17 20.95 -6.17
N ARG A 54 -23.14 22.15 -6.78
CA ARG A 54 -24.30 23.06 -6.83
C ARG A 54 -25.21 22.74 -8.02
N HIS A 55 -25.98 21.68 -7.89
CA HIS A 55 -26.88 21.21 -8.95
C HIS A 55 -28.27 21.87 -8.91
N ARG A 56 -28.64 22.53 -7.81
CA ARG A 56 -29.96 23.19 -7.64
C ARG A 56 -29.85 24.69 -7.93
N LEU A 57 -30.87 25.26 -8.57
CA LEU A 57 -31.05 26.70 -8.71
C LEU A 57 -32.11 27.18 -7.72
N ASP A 58 -31.87 28.30 -7.03
CA ASP A 58 -32.86 28.97 -6.20
C ASP A 58 -33.84 29.80 -7.06
N SER A 59 -34.85 30.39 -6.41
CA SER A 59 -35.84 31.25 -7.07
C SER A 59 -35.26 32.56 -7.65
N LYS A 60 -34.00 32.87 -7.36
CA LYS A 60 -33.24 34.03 -7.86
C LYS A 60 -32.24 33.64 -8.96
N GLY A 61 -32.22 32.38 -9.38
CA GLY A 61 -31.29 31.86 -10.39
C GLY A 61 -29.86 31.67 -9.88
N GLN A 62 -29.63 31.66 -8.56
CA GLN A 62 -28.33 31.33 -7.97
C GLN A 62 -28.19 29.83 -7.76
N ARG A 63 -26.99 29.31 -7.97
CA ARG A 63 -26.68 27.89 -7.74
C ARG A 63 -26.49 27.61 -6.26
N GLU A 64 -27.29 26.70 -5.72
CA GLU A 64 -27.22 26.23 -4.34
C GLU A 64 -26.51 24.88 -4.23
N GLY A 65 -25.69 24.73 -3.20
CA GLY A 65 -24.93 23.51 -2.89
C GLY A 65 -23.53 23.83 -2.36
N LYS A 66 -22.65 22.82 -2.34
CA LYS A 66 -21.29 22.92 -1.80
C LYS A 66 -20.25 22.97 -2.93
N LEU A 67 -19.28 23.85 -2.79
CA LEU A 67 -18.05 23.86 -3.58
C LEU A 67 -16.94 23.24 -2.71
N ILE A 68 -16.36 22.12 -3.14
CA ILE A 68 -15.39 21.34 -2.34
C ILE A 68 -14.04 21.34 -3.06
N ASP A 69 -12.95 21.70 -2.38
CA ASP A 69 -11.60 21.52 -2.94
C ASP A 69 -11.35 20.02 -3.19
N TYR A 70 -10.85 19.69 -4.39
CA TYR A 70 -10.54 18.30 -4.75
C TYR A 70 -9.57 17.64 -3.75
N LYS A 71 -8.60 18.39 -3.21
CA LYS A 71 -7.58 17.86 -2.27
C LYS A 71 -8.17 17.27 -1.00
N VAL A 72 -9.30 17.81 -0.55
CA VAL A 72 -10.01 17.38 0.67
C VAL A 72 -11.24 16.53 0.36
N SER A 73 -11.47 16.21 -0.92
CA SER A 73 -12.65 15.47 -1.37
C SER A 73 -12.49 13.97 -1.16
N GLU A 74 -13.61 13.29 -0.93
CA GLU A 74 -13.67 11.82 -0.93
C GLU A 74 -13.39 11.24 -2.32
N LEU A 75 -13.75 11.97 -3.37
CA LEU A 75 -13.46 11.58 -4.75
C LEU A 75 -11.96 11.36 -4.98
N ARG A 76 -11.10 12.22 -4.44
CA ARG A 76 -9.64 12.06 -4.53
C ARG A 76 -9.17 10.75 -3.90
N VAL A 77 -9.77 10.34 -2.77
CA VAL A 77 -9.44 9.07 -2.12
C VAL A 77 -9.84 7.90 -3.02
N VAL A 78 -11.07 7.91 -3.54
CA VAL A 78 -11.58 6.87 -4.44
C VAL A 78 -10.67 6.74 -5.66
N GLU A 79 -10.30 7.86 -6.30
CA GLU A 79 -9.45 7.83 -7.49
C GLU A 79 -8.01 7.35 -7.22
N LEU A 80 -7.49 7.52 -6.00
CA LEU A 80 -6.16 7.04 -5.63
C LEU A 80 -6.15 5.54 -5.28
N LEU A 81 -7.23 5.04 -4.66
CA LEU A 81 -7.32 3.65 -4.19
C LEU A 81 -7.95 2.72 -5.23
N ASP A 82 -8.74 3.25 -6.17
CA ASP A 82 -9.33 2.48 -7.27
C ASP A 82 -8.24 1.86 -8.14
N GLY A 83 -8.37 0.55 -8.38
CA GLY A 83 -7.39 -0.20 -9.18
C GLY A 83 -6.05 -0.45 -8.48
N LEU A 84 -5.82 0.00 -7.24
CA LEU A 84 -4.51 -0.10 -6.58
C LEU A 84 -4.11 -1.56 -6.35
N CYS A 85 -5.02 -2.37 -5.82
CA CYS A 85 -4.76 -3.79 -5.55
C CYS A 85 -4.81 -4.66 -6.82
N GLU A 86 -5.41 -4.18 -7.89
CA GLU A 86 -5.36 -4.80 -9.20
C GLU A 86 -3.96 -4.67 -9.81
N LYS A 87 -3.33 -3.49 -9.70
CA LYS A 87 -1.93 -3.26 -10.14
C LYS A 87 -0.91 -4.14 -9.41
N MET A 88 -1.22 -4.57 -8.19
CA MET A 88 -0.40 -5.55 -7.47
C MET A 88 -0.29 -6.90 -8.17
N GLN A 89 -1.19 -7.20 -9.11
CA GLN A 89 -1.07 -8.40 -9.94
C GLN A 89 0.09 -8.32 -10.94
N ASP A 90 0.70 -7.15 -11.12
CA ASP A 90 1.91 -6.98 -11.93
C ASP A 90 3.19 -7.19 -11.11
N TYR A 91 3.11 -7.63 -9.86
CA TYR A 91 4.28 -7.84 -9.00
C TYR A 91 4.58 -9.32 -8.79
N THR A 92 5.85 -9.67 -8.66
CA THR A 92 6.28 -11.02 -8.29
C THR A 92 7.52 -11.00 -7.40
N LEU A 93 7.84 -12.12 -6.76
CA LEU A 93 9.08 -12.27 -5.99
C LEU A 93 10.20 -12.76 -6.90
N GLU A 94 11.27 -11.98 -6.98
CA GLU A 94 12.51 -12.40 -7.62
C GLU A 94 13.65 -12.50 -6.60
N LYS A 95 14.56 -13.43 -6.86
CA LYS A 95 15.80 -13.56 -6.08
C LYS A 95 16.78 -12.51 -6.57
N ARG A 96 17.04 -11.50 -5.74
CA ARG A 96 18.12 -10.55 -5.98
C ARG A 96 19.49 -11.23 -5.80
N ASP A 97 19.60 -12.09 -4.78
CA ASP A 97 20.77 -12.91 -4.46
C ASP A 97 20.34 -14.28 -3.88
N SER A 98 21.28 -15.15 -3.47
CA SER A 98 20.98 -16.49 -2.94
C SER A 98 20.09 -16.49 -1.68
N THR A 99 19.99 -15.37 -0.97
CA THR A 99 19.28 -15.26 0.32
C THR A 99 18.18 -14.21 0.38
N GLN A 100 18.07 -13.30 -0.60
CA GLN A 100 17.15 -12.16 -0.52
C GLN A 100 16.15 -12.16 -1.67
N LEU A 101 14.87 -12.22 -1.30
CA LEU A 101 13.74 -12.05 -2.22
C LEU A 101 13.32 -10.59 -2.24
N GLU A 102 12.91 -10.11 -3.41
CA GLU A 102 12.39 -8.76 -3.61
C GLU A 102 11.13 -8.79 -4.46
N TRP A 103 10.19 -7.91 -4.12
CA TRP A 103 9.02 -7.64 -4.94
C TRP A 103 9.39 -6.75 -6.12
N VAL A 104 9.30 -7.30 -7.32
CA VAL A 104 9.59 -6.59 -8.56
C VAL A 104 8.33 -6.49 -9.41
N LYS A 105 8.20 -5.39 -10.14
CA LYS A 105 7.14 -5.20 -11.11
C LYS A 105 7.52 -5.88 -12.43
N VAL A 106 6.61 -6.66 -12.98
CA VAL A 106 6.75 -7.43 -14.21
C VAL A 106 6.01 -6.69 -15.32
N ASP A 107 6.77 -6.05 -16.22
CA ASP A 107 6.20 -5.36 -17.38
C ASP A 107 5.75 -6.35 -18.47
N ASP A 108 6.48 -7.46 -18.64
CA ASP A 108 6.17 -8.50 -19.62
C ASP A 108 6.31 -9.90 -19.00
N TRP A 109 5.17 -10.53 -18.74
CA TRP A 109 5.09 -11.88 -18.17
C TRP A 109 5.63 -12.97 -19.10
N ASP A 110 5.73 -12.71 -20.40
CA ASP A 110 6.25 -13.68 -21.36
C ASP A 110 7.78 -13.77 -21.31
N GLN A 111 8.44 -12.67 -20.96
CA GLN A 111 9.90 -12.57 -20.83
C GLN A 111 10.45 -13.05 -19.48
N LEU A 112 9.57 -13.41 -18.55
CA LEU A 112 9.96 -13.89 -17.23
C LEU A 112 10.70 -15.23 -17.34
N MET A 113 11.97 -15.24 -16.91
CA MET A 113 12.86 -16.43 -16.96
C MET A 113 12.65 -17.38 -15.76
N THR A 114 11.93 -16.94 -14.73
CA THR A 114 11.62 -17.73 -13.54
C THR A 114 10.39 -18.63 -13.78
N ASN A 115 10.03 -19.45 -12.79
CA ASN A 115 8.85 -20.30 -12.87
C ASN A 115 7.57 -19.43 -12.95
N LYS A 116 6.97 -19.33 -14.14
CA LYS A 116 5.77 -18.52 -14.39
C LYS A 116 4.59 -18.88 -13.48
N GLN A 117 4.41 -20.15 -13.12
CA GLN A 117 3.30 -20.55 -12.26
C GLN A 117 3.49 -20.04 -10.82
N GLU A 118 4.71 -20.16 -10.30
CA GLU A 118 5.10 -19.62 -8.98
C GLU A 118 5.00 -18.10 -8.97
N ALA A 119 5.50 -17.45 -10.02
CA ALA A 119 5.45 -16.00 -10.15
C ALA A 119 4.01 -15.45 -10.17
N ARG A 120 3.10 -16.14 -10.87
CA ARG A 120 1.66 -15.83 -10.88
C ARG A 120 1.00 -16.08 -9.53
N ALA A 121 1.42 -17.10 -8.79
CA ALA A 121 0.94 -17.33 -7.43
C ALA A 121 1.35 -16.17 -6.50
N HIS A 122 2.59 -15.68 -6.59
CA HIS A 122 3.06 -14.51 -5.84
C HIS A 122 2.29 -13.23 -6.19
N SER A 123 2.02 -12.99 -7.47
CA SER A 123 1.20 -11.87 -7.95
C SER A 123 -0.19 -11.87 -7.32
N LYS A 124 -0.86 -13.04 -7.32
CA LYS A 124 -2.17 -13.19 -6.67
C LYS A 124 -2.08 -12.99 -5.15
N ALA A 125 -1.02 -13.48 -4.52
CA ALA A 125 -0.77 -13.28 -3.09
C ALA A 125 -0.56 -11.80 -2.75
N MET A 126 0.16 -11.04 -3.58
CA MET A 126 0.35 -9.59 -3.40
C MET A 126 -0.97 -8.83 -3.53
N SER A 127 -1.78 -9.13 -4.53
CA SER A 127 -3.10 -8.51 -4.69
C SER A 127 -4.02 -8.81 -3.50
N THR A 128 -4.02 -10.06 -3.02
CA THR A 128 -4.78 -10.46 -1.82
C THR A 128 -4.28 -9.74 -0.56
N TYR A 129 -2.97 -9.57 -0.42
CA TYR A 129 -2.37 -8.83 0.69
C TYR A 129 -2.77 -7.35 0.66
N CYS A 130 -2.73 -6.70 -0.51
CA CYS A 130 -3.18 -5.33 -0.67
C CYS A 130 -4.64 -5.17 -0.26
N GLY A 131 -5.51 -6.10 -0.67
CA GLY A 131 -6.91 -6.10 -0.27
C GLY A 131 -7.05 -6.09 1.26
N ARG A 132 -6.38 -7.00 1.97
CA ARG A 132 -6.38 -7.05 3.44
C ARG A 132 -5.79 -5.79 4.08
N LEU A 133 -4.71 -5.27 3.51
CA LEU A 133 -4.08 -4.04 3.99
C LEU A 133 -5.05 -2.86 3.90
N LEU A 134 -5.77 -2.71 2.79
CA LEU A 134 -6.75 -1.63 2.65
C LEU A 134 -7.99 -1.88 3.50
N GLU A 135 -8.49 -3.12 3.60
CA GLU A 135 -9.58 -3.48 4.52
C GLU A 135 -9.30 -3.00 5.96
N GLU A 136 -8.05 -3.10 6.41
CA GLU A 136 -7.64 -2.69 7.76
C GLU A 136 -7.37 -1.18 7.90
N THR A 137 -6.95 -0.50 6.82
CA THR A 137 -6.37 0.85 6.91
C THR A 137 -7.11 1.94 6.14
N GLU A 138 -8.06 1.60 5.26
CA GLU A 138 -8.70 2.53 4.33
C GLU A 138 -9.33 3.74 5.03
N ASP A 139 -10.05 3.54 6.14
CA ASP A 139 -10.76 4.63 6.84
C ASP A 139 -9.81 5.73 7.33
N GLU A 140 -8.74 5.36 8.04
CA GLU A 140 -7.76 6.32 8.54
C GLU A 140 -6.85 6.83 7.44
N LEU A 141 -6.50 6.01 6.45
CA LEU A 141 -5.75 6.44 5.26
C LEU A 141 -6.54 7.51 4.49
N ALA A 142 -7.83 7.30 4.23
CA ALA A 142 -8.72 8.22 3.55
C ALA A 142 -8.81 9.58 4.27
N LYS A 143 -8.89 9.54 5.60
CA LYS A 143 -8.87 10.74 6.43
C LYS A 143 -7.55 11.50 6.32
N LEU A 144 -6.41 10.81 6.39
CA LEU A 144 -5.09 11.42 6.26
C LEU A 144 -4.84 11.99 4.85
N ILE A 145 -5.32 11.33 3.80
CA ILE A 145 -5.29 11.85 2.42
C ILE A 145 -6.08 13.16 2.32
N ARG A 146 -7.31 13.19 2.84
CA ARG A 146 -8.16 14.39 2.84
C ARG A 146 -7.58 15.54 3.68
N GLN A 147 -6.83 15.23 4.73
CA GLN A 147 -6.11 16.23 5.53
C GLN A 147 -4.82 16.74 4.86
N GLY A 148 -4.38 16.11 3.77
CA GLY A 148 -3.11 16.43 3.11
C GLY A 148 -1.89 15.94 3.89
N SER A 149 -2.08 15.00 4.82
CA SER A 149 -1.01 14.38 5.62
C SER A 149 -0.25 13.29 4.84
N VAL A 150 -0.87 12.74 3.79
CA VAL A 150 -0.23 11.82 2.85
C VAL A 150 0.28 12.60 1.64
N LYS A 151 1.59 12.60 1.43
CA LYS A 151 2.29 13.28 0.34
C LYS A 151 3.28 12.32 -0.31
N VAL A 152 3.69 12.64 -1.54
CA VAL A 152 4.81 11.98 -2.21
C VAL A 152 6.05 12.02 -1.32
N GLY A 153 6.73 10.89 -1.19
CA GLY A 153 7.84 10.61 -0.27
C GLY A 153 7.42 10.20 1.15
N GLY A 154 6.12 10.23 1.47
CA GLY A 154 5.60 10.00 2.83
C GLY A 154 4.68 8.79 2.95
N VAL A 155 4.32 8.12 1.86
CA VAL A 155 3.30 7.06 1.89
C VAL A 155 3.78 5.87 2.70
N THR A 156 5.03 5.43 2.54
CA THR A 156 5.60 4.32 3.31
C THR A 156 5.53 4.55 4.81
N LYS A 157 5.85 5.77 5.27
CA LYS A 157 5.76 6.11 6.68
C LYS A 157 4.32 5.98 7.18
N VAL A 158 3.38 6.62 6.50
CA VAL A 158 1.97 6.63 6.93
C VAL A 158 1.36 5.23 6.84
N LEU A 159 1.44 4.58 5.68
CA LEU A 159 0.75 3.32 5.44
C LEU A 159 1.46 2.14 6.12
N CYS A 160 2.77 2.04 5.99
CA CYS A 160 3.52 0.85 6.39
C CYS A 160 4.07 0.89 7.81
N GLN A 161 4.37 2.08 8.35
CA GLN A 161 4.87 2.22 9.73
C GLN A 161 3.75 2.62 10.70
N ASP A 162 2.96 3.65 10.36
CA ASP A 162 2.01 4.24 11.31
C ASP A 162 0.68 3.48 11.35
N LEU A 163 0.07 3.19 10.19
CA LEU A 163 -1.24 2.54 10.09
C LEU A 163 -1.14 1.02 10.25
N SER A 164 -0.48 0.33 9.31
CA SER A 164 -0.42 -1.15 9.30
C SER A 164 0.63 -1.74 10.23
N LYS A 165 1.66 -0.95 10.60
CA LYS A 165 2.78 -1.39 11.43
C LYS A 165 3.52 -2.62 10.87
N HIS A 166 3.47 -2.81 9.56
CA HIS A 166 4.18 -3.88 8.87
C HIS A 166 5.69 -3.61 8.78
N CYS A 167 6.10 -2.34 8.84
CA CYS A 167 7.49 -1.93 8.91
C CYS A 167 7.82 -1.32 10.27
N SER A 168 9.01 -1.61 10.79
CA SER A 168 9.53 -0.92 11.97
C SER A 168 9.83 0.54 11.65
N GLN A 169 9.60 1.43 12.61
CA GLN A 169 10.07 2.81 12.50
C GLN A 169 11.59 2.80 12.46
N THR A 170 12.18 3.41 11.44
CA THR A 170 13.61 3.67 11.43
C THR A 170 13.88 4.66 12.55
N SER A 171 14.33 4.19 13.72
CA SER A 171 14.90 5.06 14.74
C SER A 171 16.06 5.79 14.06
N GLY A 172 15.93 7.09 13.82
CA GLY A 172 16.97 7.89 13.21
C GLY A 172 18.31 7.60 13.88
N PHE A 173 19.32 7.27 13.09
CA PHE A 173 20.69 7.40 13.52
C PHE A 173 20.84 8.82 14.09
N HIS A 174 21.17 8.92 15.37
CA HIS A 174 21.72 10.13 15.93
C HIS A 174 23.01 10.42 15.16
N GLU A 175 22.91 11.31 14.18
CA GLU A 175 24.06 12.04 13.66
C GLU A 175 24.69 12.73 14.88
N GLY A 176 25.87 12.23 15.26
CA GLY A 176 26.64 12.80 16.36
C GLY A 176 26.95 14.26 16.05
N ASP A 177 26.49 15.11 16.94
CA ASP A 177 26.81 16.53 17.04
C ASP A 177 28.33 16.75 16.91
N GLY A 178 28.71 17.80 16.17
CA GLY A 178 30.11 18.16 15.91
C GLY A 178 30.87 18.64 17.15
N PRO A 179 32.07 19.20 16.95
CA PRO A 179 32.03 20.66 17.00
C PRO A 179 32.83 21.34 15.89
N ALA A 180 32.23 22.42 15.38
CA ALA A 180 32.91 23.49 14.68
C ALA A 180 33.91 24.18 15.63
N GLY A 181 35.17 24.26 15.21
CA GLY A 181 36.24 25.04 15.85
C GLY A 181 36.78 26.07 14.86
N ALA A 182 36.66 27.33 15.24
CA ALA A 182 36.92 28.56 14.49
C ALA A 182 38.31 28.69 13.84
N ALA A 183 38.34 29.48 12.76
CA ALA A 183 39.52 30.04 12.12
C ALA A 183 40.36 30.90 13.08
N LYS A 184 41.69 30.91 12.87
CA LYS A 184 42.55 32.06 13.15
C LYS A 184 43.77 32.11 12.21
N GLU A 185 44.08 33.35 11.86
CA GLU A 185 45.06 33.92 10.94
C GLU A 185 46.51 33.90 11.50
N GLU A 186 47.48 34.09 10.59
CA GLU A 186 48.90 34.52 10.76
C GLU A 186 49.92 33.59 11.46
N LEU A 187 50.91 33.07 10.71
CA LEU A 187 52.19 33.71 10.31
C LEU A 187 52.88 32.86 9.23
#